data_AF-A0A6V6ZDX6-F1
#
_entry.id   AF-A0A6V6ZDX6-F1
#
_cell.length_a   1.000
_cell.length_b   1.000
_cell.length_c   1.000
_cell.angle_alpha   90.00
_cell.angle_beta   90.00
_cell.angle_gamma   90.00
#
_symmetry.space_group_name_H-M   'P 1'
#
loop_
_entity.id
_entity.type
_entity.pdbx_description
1 polymer ?
#
loop_
_entity_poly.entity_id
_entity_poly.type
_entity_poly.pdbx_seq_one_letter_code
_entity_poly.pdbx_strand_id
1 'polypeptide(L)' 'MTYTERKEKESYLLYLIEHKRLNSLEKVAGDYNCSIRTIKRMLNSLRYEGYNIRYCRKSNKYFMAK' A
#
# COMPACT_ATOMS: atom_id res chain seq x y z
N MET A 1 13.36 -7.24 7.59
CA MET A 1 12.64 -5.96 7.49
C MET A 1 12.55 -5.37 8.88
N THR A 2 13.32 -4.33 9.13
CA THR A 2 13.30 -3.60 10.40
C THR A 2 12.04 -2.73 10.48
N TYR A 3 11.71 -2.25 11.68
CA TYR A 3 10.56 -1.37 11.89
C TYR A 3 10.66 -0.09 11.04
N THR A 4 11.87 0.48 10.94
CA THR A 4 12.17 1.72 10.20
C THR A 4 11.94 1.54 8.70
N GLU A 5 12.52 0.50 8.11
CA GLU A 5 12.32 0.16 6.68
C GLU A 5 10.84 -0.04 6.34
N ARG A 6 10.05 -0.57 7.28
CA ARG A 6 8.60 -0.73 7.09
C ARG A 6 7.89 0.60 7.03
N LYS A 7 8.22 1.52 7.92
CA LYS A 7 7.61 2.84 7.93
C LYS A 7 7.93 3.62 6.67
N GLU A 8 9.16 3.57 6.18
CA GLU A 8 9.55 4.19 4.92
C GLU A 8 8.77 3.62 3.72
N LYS A 9 8.66 2.29 3.65
CA LYS A 9 7.88 1.60 2.63
C LYS A 9 6.38 1.89 2.72
N GLU A 10 5.82 2.00 3.93
CA GLU A 10 4.43 2.43 4.15
C GLU A 10 4.18 3.85 3.62
N SER A 11 5.09 4.79 3.90
CA SER A 11 5.02 6.16 3.38
C SER A 11 5.11 6.20 1.85
N TYR A 12 6.02 5.43 1.25
CA TYR A 12 6.13 5.37 -0.21
C TYR A 12 4.93 4.67 -0.86
N LEU A 13 4.37 3.65 -0.22
CA LEU A 13 3.14 2.99 -0.67
C LEU A 13 1.95 3.96 -0.67
N LEU A 14 1.84 4.80 0.37
CA LEU A 14 0.82 5.84 0.46
C LEU A 14 0.97 6.85 -0.69
N TYR A 15 2.20 7.33 -0.95
CA TYR A 15 2.51 8.21 -2.08
C TYR A 15 2.04 7.61 -3.42
N LEU A 16 2.29 6.32 -3.66
CA LEU A 16 1.84 5.64 -4.87
C LEU A 16 0.30 5.59 -5.00
N ILE A 17 -0.41 5.48 -3.88
CA ILE A 17 -1.88 5.47 -3.84
C ILE A 17 -2.44 6.87 -4.10
N GLU A 18 -1.87 7.90 -3.48
CA GLU A 18 -2.25 9.30 -3.69
C GLU A 18 -2.08 9.72 -5.15
N HIS A 19 -0.96 9.35 -5.76
CA HIS A 19 -0.68 9.64 -7.17
C HIS A 19 -1.37 8.67 -8.14
N LYS A 20 -2.21 7.75 -7.66
CA LYS A 20 -2.90 6.71 -8.48
C LYS A 20 -1.93 5.87 -9.34
N ARG A 21 -0.68 5.74 -8.90
CA ARG A 21 0.39 4.96 -9.55
C ARG A 21 0.46 3.52 -9.07
N LEU A 22 -0.29 3.17 -8.02
CA LEU A 22 -0.40 1.80 -7.54
C LEU A 22 -1.21 0.93 -8.53
N ASN A 23 -0.51 0.33 -9.48
CA ASN A 23 -1.14 -0.48 -10.55
C ASN A 23 -1.31 -1.96 -10.18
N SER A 24 -0.33 -2.57 -9.50
CA SER A 24 -0.40 -3.97 -9.07
C SER A 24 0.30 -4.17 -7.74
N LEU A 25 -0.36 -4.88 -6.83
CA LEU A 25 0.25 -5.29 -5.55
C LEU A 25 1.41 -6.27 -5.75
N GLU A 26 1.36 -7.10 -6.79
CA GLU A 26 2.43 -8.05 -7.10
C GLU A 26 3.72 -7.34 -7.51
N LYS A 27 3.59 -6.28 -8.32
CA LYS A 27 4.74 -5.47 -8.73
C LYS A 27 5.37 -4.79 -7.52
N VAL A 28 4.56 -4.14 -6.68
CA VAL A 28 5.08 -3.48 -5.47
C VAL A 28 5.65 -4.50 -4.48
N ALA A 29 5.08 -5.70 -4.40
CA ALA A 29 5.60 -6.80 -3.59
C ALA A 29 6.99 -7.22 -4.09
N GLY A 30 7.17 -7.35 -5.40
CA GLY A 30 8.48 -7.57 -6.03
C GLY A 30 9.47 -6.44 -5.75
N ASP A 31 9.07 -5.18 -5.98
CA ASP A 31 9.91 -3.99 -5.76
C ASP A 31 10.36 -3.89 -4.28
N TYR A 32 9.50 -4.26 -3.34
CA TYR A 32 9.82 -4.24 -1.90
C TYR A 32 10.47 -5.54 -1.41
N ASN A 33 10.66 -6.51 -2.30
CA ASN A 33 11.12 -7.86 -2.01
C ASN A 33 10.38 -8.49 -0.82
N CYS A 34 9.04 -8.40 -0.84
CA CYS A 34 8.18 -8.87 0.24
C CYS A 34 6.92 -9.55 -0.28
N SER A 35 6.20 -10.27 0.59
CA SER A 35 4.96 -10.91 0.18
C SER A 35 3.83 -9.90 -0.02
N ILE A 36 2.88 -10.20 -0.91
CA ILE A 36 1.63 -9.43 -1.07
C ILE A 36 0.89 -9.32 0.28
N ARG A 37 1.00 -10.35 1.13
CA ARG A 37 0.40 -10.38 2.48
C ARG A 37 1.00 -9.30 3.37
N THR A 38 2.30 -9.01 3.23
CA THR A 38 2.99 -7.93 3.93
C THR A 38 2.47 -6.56 3.47
N ILE A 39 2.29 -6.35 2.17
CA ILE A 39 1.70 -5.10 1.66
C ILE A 39 0.27 -4.92 2.14
N LYS A 40 -0.55 -5.98 2.15
CA LYS A 40 -1.91 -5.92 2.71
C LYS A 40 -1.89 -5.54 4.20
N ARG A 41 -0.90 -6.00 4.97
CA ARG A 41 -0.70 -5.59 6.37
C ARG A 41 -0.32 -4.11 6.46
N MET A 42 0.59 -3.62 5.63
CA MET A 42 0.95 -2.19 5.55
C MET A 42 -0.27 -1.31 5.23
N LEU A 43 -1.09 -1.72 4.26
CA LEU A 43 -2.34 -1.02 3.93
C LEU A 43 -3.31 -0.99 5.10
N ASN A 44 -3.38 -2.06 5.89
CA ASN A 44 -4.17 -2.07 7.11
C ASN A 44 -3.57 -1.15 8.18
N SER A 45 -2.24 -1.12 8.37
CA SER A 45 -1.59 -0.14 9.26
C SER A 45 -1.98 1.29 8.89
N LEU A 46 -1.89 1.64 7.61
CA LEU A 46 -2.27 2.95 7.10
C LEU A 46 -3.75 3.26 7.35
N ARG A 47 -4.65 2.27 7.24
CA ARG A 47 -6.06 2.45 7.62
C ARG A 47 -6.25 2.73 9.11
N TYR A 48 -5.50 2.05 9.97
CA TYR A 48 -5.52 2.31 11.41
C TYR A 48 -4.94 3.68 11.77
N GLU A 49 -4.01 4.19 10.98
CA GLU A 49 -3.45 5.54 11.12
C GLU A 49 -4.43 6.65 10.68
N GLY A 50 -5.58 6.30 10.10
CA GLY A 50 -6.61 7.24 9.68
C GLY A 50 -6.66 7.51 8.18
N TYR A 51 -5.81 6.85 7.39
CA TYR A 51 -5.87 6.99 5.92
C TYR A 51 -7.06 6.21 5.36
N ASN A 52 -7.92 6.89 4.59
CA ASN A 52 -9.15 6.34 4.06
C ASN A 52 -8.90 5.53 2.76
N ILE A 53 -8.09 4.48 2.86
CA ILE A 53 -7.68 3.65 1.72
C ILE A 53 -8.75 2.61 1.39
N ARG A 54 -9.40 2.75 0.24
CA ARG A 54 -10.40 1.80 -0.26
C ARG A 54 -9.86 0.96 -1.41
N TYR A 55 -10.41 -0.25 -1.53
CA TYR A 55 -10.08 -1.18 -2.61
C TYR A 55 -11.25 -1.27 -3.59
N CYS A 56 -10.99 -1.00 -4.87
CA CYS A 56 -11.95 -1.15 -5.96
C CYS A 56 -11.82 -2.55 -6.54
N ARG A 57 -12.87 -3.37 -6.40
CA ARG A 57 -12.92 -4.70 -7.04
C ARG A 57 -13.02 -4.62 -8.57
N LYS A 58 -13.71 -3.60 -9.10
CA LYS A 58 -13.87 -3.44 -10.57
C LYS A 58 -12.54 -3.13 -11.27
N SER A 59 -11.68 -2.36 -10.62
CA SER A 59 -10.40 -1.93 -11.18
C SER A 59 -9.21 -2.71 -10.60
N ASN A 60 -9.44 -3.60 -9.63
CA ASN A 60 -8.41 -4.26 -8.82
C ASN A 60 -7.34 -3.30 -8.24
N LYS A 61 -7.73 -2.04 -7.95
CA LYS A 61 -6.81 -0.97 -7.52
C LYS A 61 -7.19 -0.41 -6.16
N TYR A 62 -6.19 0.06 -5.43
CA TYR A 62 -6.38 0.82 -4.21
C TYR A 62 -6.42 2.31 -4.53
N PHE A 63 -7.30 3.02 -3.86
CA PHE A 63 -7.48 4.46 -4.04
C PHE A 63 -7.79 5.10 -2.70
N MET A 64 -7.41 6.37 -2.57
CA MET A 64 -7.79 7.18 -1.43
C MET A 64 -9.24 7.63 -1.61
N ALA A 65 -10.11 7.27 -0.67
CA ALA A 65 -11.47 7.78 -0.62
C ALA A 65 -11.45 9.15 0.05
N LYS A 66 -12.04 10.15 -0.61
CA LYS A 66 -12.21 11.50 -0.09
C LYS A 66 -13.37 11.55 0.89
#